data_AF-A0A512UL14-F1
#
_entry.id   AF-A0A512UL14-F1
#
_cell.length_a   1.000
_cell.length_b   1.000
_cell.length_c   1.000
_cell.angle_alpha   90.00
_cell.angle_beta   90.00
_cell.angle_gamma   90.00
#
_symmetry.space_group_name_H-M   'P 1'
#
loop_
_entity.id
_entity.type
_entity.pdbx_description
1 polymer ?
#
loop_
_entity_poly.entity_id
_entity_poly.type
_entity_poly.pdbx_seq_one_letter_code
_entity_poly.pdbx_strand_id
1 'polypeptide(L)'
;MSTRSERPDHLQKGSNVSPLESLIAAPLDTIKIRFQLSSVRSDGITGVDLVRNLLRNEGLLALWKGNVPAEALYILYGASQFTSYSVLNRWLFEFQNQNQYTLSQPTHSLLVGSGTGLISTLVTYPFDLLRTRLAAHESRVLLSMSETCKNIYASDGTRGFFVGLRPTLLSVVANSGLFFWSYSLAREAVDQINEISPGKIWGVEAICGFLAGSTAKAITFPLDTIRKRLQVTSGSHAFRMLVDHWRLYGFANFYRGFGVSLIKTAPTSAVSMAIYEYTLTTMRALSETF
;
A
#
# COMPACT_ATOMS: atom_id res chain seq x y z
N MET A 1 35.59 -22.08 13.23
CA MET A 1 34.39 -22.32 12.40
C MET A 1 33.70 -20.97 12.21
N SER A 2 33.59 -20.55 10.95
CA SER A 2 33.28 -19.18 10.51
C SER A 2 31.98 -18.62 11.10
N THR A 3 32.07 -17.40 11.63
CA THR A 3 30.97 -16.52 12.04
C THR A 3 30.12 -16.17 10.82
N ARG A 4 28.95 -16.83 10.72
CA ARG A 4 27.93 -16.45 9.74
C ARG A 4 27.35 -15.11 10.19
N SER A 5 27.84 -14.03 9.58
CA SER A 5 27.21 -12.71 9.64
C SER A 5 25.73 -12.87 9.32
N GLU A 6 24.89 -12.75 10.35
CA GLU A 6 23.45 -12.55 10.19
C GLU A 6 23.29 -11.21 9.46
N ARG A 7 23.11 -11.28 8.13
CA ARG A 7 22.60 -10.12 7.39
C ARG A 7 21.20 -9.87 7.95
N PRO A 8 20.92 -8.69 8.53
CA PRO A 8 19.58 -8.39 9.00
C PRO A 8 18.62 -8.52 7.81
N ASP A 9 17.61 -9.38 7.93
CA ASP A 9 16.59 -9.62 6.91
C ASP A 9 16.05 -8.28 6.40
N HIS A 10 16.47 -7.89 5.19
CA HIS A 10 16.06 -6.63 4.56
C HIS A 10 14.54 -6.58 4.34
N LEU A 11 13.85 -7.73 4.36
CA LEU A 11 12.39 -7.86 4.34
C LEU A 11 11.71 -7.47 5.66
N GLN A 12 12.36 -7.61 6.82
CA GLN A 12 11.80 -7.16 8.10
C GLN A 12 11.81 -5.63 8.22
N LYS A 13 12.72 -4.94 7.52
CA LYS A 13 12.78 -3.47 7.48
C LYS A 13 11.65 -2.83 6.68
N GLY A 14 10.95 -3.59 5.83
CA GLY A 14 10.01 -3.04 4.85
C GLY A 14 8.57 -2.82 5.33
N SER A 15 8.22 -3.13 6.59
CA SER A 15 6.80 -3.26 7.00
C SER A 15 6.33 -2.40 8.18
N ASN A 16 7.17 -1.55 8.76
CA ASN A 16 6.76 -0.75 9.92
C ASN A 16 6.42 0.68 9.50
N VAL A 17 5.25 0.86 8.87
CA VAL A 17 4.64 2.20 8.81
C VAL A 17 4.28 2.55 10.24
N SER A 18 5.05 3.47 10.83
CA SER A 18 4.80 3.91 12.19
C SER A 18 3.56 4.82 12.23
N PRO A 19 2.77 4.83 13.32
CA PRO A 19 1.59 5.70 13.44
C PRO A 19 1.87 7.20 13.18
N LEU A 20 3.11 7.64 13.42
CA LEU A 20 3.56 9.00 13.11
C LEU A 20 3.76 9.23 11.60
N GLU A 21 4.26 8.23 10.88
CA GLU A 21 4.43 8.26 9.43
C GLU A 21 3.08 8.38 8.74
N SER A 22 2.10 7.57 9.18
CA SER A 22 0.74 7.61 8.65
C SER A 22 0.03 8.94 8.93
N LEU A 23 0.24 9.55 10.11
CA LEU A 23 -0.32 10.88 10.42
C LEU A 23 0.22 11.98 9.50
N ILE A 24 1.52 11.94 9.18
CA ILE A 24 2.18 12.88 8.26
C ILE A 24 1.75 12.63 6.81
N ALA A 25 1.57 11.36 6.44
CA ALA A 25 1.15 10.95 5.10
C ALA A 25 -0.37 11.08 4.86
N ALA A 26 -1.17 11.27 5.92
CA ALA A 26 -2.63 11.30 5.88
C ALA A 26 -3.24 12.36 4.93
N PRO A 27 -2.68 13.57 4.77
CA PRO A 27 -3.17 14.50 3.76
C PRO A 27 -3.00 13.99 2.32
N LEU A 28 -1.85 13.37 2.01
CA LEU A 28 -1.52 12.89 0.66
C LEU A 28 -2.34 11.64 0.29
N ASP A 29 -2.38 10.66 1.19
CA ASP A 29 -3.64 10.09 1.68
C ASP A 29 -4.95 10.40 0.98
N THR A 30 -5.66 11.31 1.66
CA THR A 30 -7.01 11.74 1.34
C THR A 30 -7.08 12.39 -0.04
N ILE A 31 -6.06 13.17 -0.41
CA ILE A 31 -5.98 13.79 -1.75
C ILE A 31 -5.93 12.71 -2.83
N LYS A 32 -5.09 11.68 -2.68
CA LYS A 32 -5.00 10.57 -3.64
C LYS A 32 -6.34 9.85 -3.78
N ILE A 33 -6.98 9.50 -2.66
CA ILE A 33 -8.27 8.79 -2.66
C ILE A 33 -9.32 9.63 -3.41
N ARG A 34 -9.43 10.92 -3.08
CA ARG A 34 -10.39 11.80 -3.75
C ARG A 34 -10.11 11.96 -5.23
N PHE A 35 -8.85 12.07 -5.61
CA PHE A 35 -8.48 12.20 -7.01
C PHE A 35 -8.79 10.93 -7.81
N GLN A 36 -8.64 9.74 -7.21
CA GLN A 36 -9.06 8.46 -7.82
C GLN A 36 -10.59 8.33 -7.97
N LEU A 37 -11.35 8.97 -7.07
CA LEU A 37 -12.82 8.98 -7.06
C LEU A 37 -13.44 10.11 -7.90
N SER A 38 -12.70 11.18 -8.19
CA SER A 38 -13.18 12.40 -8.88
C SER A 38 -13.66 12.17 -10.32
N SER A 39 -13.49 10.97 -10.89
CA SER A 39 -13.96 10.66 -12.24
C SER A 39 -15.48 10.56 -12.38
N VAL A 40 -16.22 10.61 -11.27
CA VAL A 40 -17.69 10.51 -11.30
C VAL A 40 -18.32 11.87 -11.62
N ARG A 41 -17.58 13.00 -11.54
CA ARG A 41 -18.27 14.30 -11.42
C ARG A 41 -17.85 15.49 -12.28
N SER A 42 -16.72 15.52 -12.97
CA SER A 42 -16.48 16.61 -13.95
C SER A 42 -15.26 16.41 -14.84
N ASP A 43 -15.41 16.77 -16.11
CA ASP A 43 -14.31 17.10 -16.99
C ASP A 43 -13.62 18.39 -16.50
N GLY A 44 -12.29 18.43 -16.53
CA GLY A 44 -11.51 19.67 -16.41
C GLY A 44 -10.99 20.10 -15.02
N ILE A 45 -11.28 19.41 -13.92
CA ILE A 45 -10.76 19.81 -12.59
C ILE A 45 -9.28 19.41 -12.46
N THR A 46 -8.38 20.39 -12.37
CA THR A 46 -6.96 20.18 -12.10
C THR A 46 -6.78 19.66 -10.66
N GLY A 47 -5.70 18.91 -10.37
CA GLY A 47 -5.39 18.47 -8.99
C GLY A 47 -5.36 19.60 -7.97
N VAL A 48 -4.93 20.79 -8.40
CA VAL A 48 -4.95 22.02 -7.58
C VAL A 48 -6.36 22.48 -7.27
N ASP A 49 -7.28 22.38 -8.24
CA ASP A 49 -8.68 22.78 -8.04
C ASP A 49 -9.41 21.82 -7.10
N LEU A 50 -9.10 20.52 -7.16
CA LEU A 50 -9.62 19.55 -6.19
C LEU A 50 -9.17 19.88 -4.76
N VAL A 51 -7.88 20.16 -4.56
CA VAL A 51 -7.33 20.53 -3.24
C VAL A 51 -7.93 21.85 -2.77
N ARG A 52 -8.02 22.85 -3.65
CA ARG A 52 -8.64 24.15 -3.34
C ARG A 52 -10.10 23.99 -2.93
N ASN A 53 -10.87 23.18 -3.65
CA ASN A 53 -12.27 22.90 -3.33
C ASN A 53 -12.41 22.15 -2.01
N LEU A 54 -11.55 21.16 -1.74
CA LEU A 54 -11.51 20.45 -0.47
C LEU A 54 -11.29 21.41 0.70
N LEU A 55 -10.27 22.26 0.61
CA LEU A 55 -9.94 23.19 1.68
C LEU A 55 -11.03 24.25 1.88
N ARG A 56 -11.63 24.76 0.80
CA ARG A 56 -12.68 25.78 0.88
C ARG A 56 -14.03 25.23 1.34
N ASN A 57 -14.41 24.05 0.87
CA ASN A 57 -15.74 23.48 1.09
C ASN A 57 -15.79 22.62 2.34
N GLU A 58 -14.71 21.95 2.73
CA GLU A 58 -14.71 21.00 3.84
C GLU A 58 -13.78 21.40 5.00
N GLY A 59 -12.86 22.32 4.76
CA GLY A 59 -11.90 22.82 5.77
C GLY A 59 -10.61 22.00 5.85
N LEU A 60 -9.65 22.47 6.67
CA LEU A 60 -8.32 21.85 6.81
C LEU A 60 -8.39 20.44 7.41
N LEU A 61 -9.32 20.21 8.34
CA LEU A 61 -9.50 18.89 8.98
C LEU A 61 -9.99 17.82 8.01
N ALA A 62 -10.53 18.21 6.83
CA ALA A 62 -10.95 17.26 5.81
C ALA A 62 -9.78 16.42 5.27
N LEU A 63 -8.54 16.93 5.34
CA LEU A 63 -7.34 16.20 4.93
C LEU A 63 -7.05 14.96 5.80
N TRP A 64 -7.56 14.91 7.03
CA TRP A 64 -7.41 13.78 7.95
C TRP A 64 -8.67 12.90 8.04
N LYS A 65 -9.63 13.06 7.12
CA LYS A 65 -10.81 12.19 7.06
C LYS A 65 -10.41 10.75 6.81
N GLY A 66 -10.88 9.85 7.68
CA GLY A 66 -10.53 8.44 7.63
C GLY A 66 -9.17 8.10 8.24
N ASN A 67 -8.50 9.03 8.95
CA ASN A 67 -7.23 8.70 9.60
C ASN A 67 -7.39 7.65 10.70
N VAL A 68 -8.45 7.71 11.51
CA VAL A 68 -8.70 6.72 12.58
C VAL A 68 -8.71 5.26 12.07
N PRO A 69 -9.52 4.89 11.05
CA PRO A 69 -9.43 3.55 10.48
C PRO A 69 -8.13 3.30 9.72
N ALA A 70 -7.43 4.34 9.22
CA ALA A 70 -6.11 4.16 8.61
C ALA A 70 -5.06 3.72 9.64
N GLU A 71 -5.03 4.35 10.82
CA GLU A 71 -4.14 3.96 11.92
C GLU A 71 -4.42 2.52 12.38
N ALA A 72 -5.69 2.19 12.60
CA ALA A 72 -6.09 0.83 12.96
C ALA A 72 -5.67 -0.18 11.88
N LEU A 73 -5.82 0.17 10.60
CA LEU A 73 -5.35 -0.64 9.47
C LEU A 73 -3.85 -0.88 9.56
N TYR A 74 -3.03 0.16 9.72
CA TYR A 74 -1.56 0.01 9.71
C TYR A 74 -1.07 -0.86 10.86
N ILE A 75 -1.62 -0.66 12.07
CA ILE A 75 -1.28 -1.45 13.26
C ILE A 75 -1.64 -2.93 13.04
N LEU A 76 -2.87 -3.20 12.59
CA LEU A 76 -3.33 -4.57 12.34
C LEU A 76 -2.60 -5.22 11.17
N TYR A 77 -2.25 -4.44 10.15
CA TYR A 77 -1.52 -4.92 8.98
C TYR A 77 -0.12 -5.37 9.39
N GLY A 78 0.60 -4.56 10.18
CA GLY A 78 1.90 -4.92 10.73
C GLY A 78 1.83 -6.20 11.58
N ALA A 79 0.93 -6.25 12.56
CA ALA A 79 0.77 -7.42 13.43
C ALA A 79 0.43 -8.71 12.65
N SER A 80 -0.51 -8.61 11.70
CA SER A 80 -0.89 -9.73 10.84
C SER A 80 0.25 -10.14 9.91
N GLN A 81 1.03 -9.19 9.40
CA GLN A 81 2.15 -9.46 8.50
C GLN A 81 3.25 -10.24 9.23
N PHE A 82 3.66 -9.82 10.42
CA PHE A 82 4.68 -10.56 11.19
C PHE A 82 4.23 -11.98 11.54
N THR A 83 2.98 -12.13 11.99
CA THR A 83 2.42 -13.43 12.37
C THR A 83 2.30 -14.34 11.15
N SER A 84 1.71 -13.84 10.07
CA SER A 84 1.49 -14.61 8.84
C SER A 84 2.81 -14.97 8.16
N TYR A 85 3.80 -14.06 8.15
CA TYR A 85 5.13 -14.33 7.64
C TYR A 85 5.79 -15.47 8.42
N SER A 86 5.76 -15.41 9.75
CA SER A 86 6.38 -16.44 10.60
C SER A 86 5.74 -17.82 10.39
N VAL A 87 4.41 -17.87 10.32
CA VAL A 87 3.65 -19.12 10.10
C VAL A 87 3.89 -19.67 8.70
N LEU A 88 3.76 -18.85 7.66
CA LEU A 88 3.94 -19.30 6.28
C LEU A 88 5.39 -19.70 5.98
N ASN A 89 6.36 -18.94 6.49
CA ASN A 89 7.78 -19.26 6.35
C ASN A 89 8.11 -20.61 6.98
N ARG A 90 7.65 -20.84 8.23
CA ARG A 90 7.84 -22.10 8.92
C ARG A 90 7.17 -23.25 8.18
N TRP A 91 5.92 -23.08 7.77
CA TRP A 91 5.17 -24.09 7.03
C TRP A 91 5.85 -24.45 5.70
N LEU A 92 6.29 -23.46 4.93
CA LEU A 92 6.95 -23.69 3.65
C LEU A 92 8.32 -24.36 3.83
N PHE A 93 9.07 -23.98 4.87
CA PHE A 93 10.34 -24.62 5.22
C PHE A 93 10.16 -26.10 5.62
N GLU A 94 9.16 -26.40 6.47
CA GLU A 94 8.81 -27.77 6.85
C GLU A 94 8.38 -28.59 5.62
N PHE A 95 7.60 -28.00 4.71
CA PHE A 95 7.18 -28.64 3.46
C PHE A 95 8.35 -28.94 2.52
N GLN A 96 9.32 -28.02 2.40
CA GLN A 96 10.55 -28.23 1.63
C GLN A 96 11.38 -29.38 2.20
N ASN A 97 11.55 -29.41 3.52
CA ASN A 97 12.34 -30.43 4.20
C ASN A 97 11.70 -31.82 4.09
N GLN A 98 10.37 -31.90 4.22
CA GLN A 98 9.63 -33.17 4.08
C GLN A 98 9.74 -33.77 2.67
N ASN A 99 9.72 -32.93 1.63
CA ASN A 99 9.74 -33.39 0.24
C ASN A 99 11.13 -33.35 -0.41
N GLN A 100 12.20 -33.03 0.34
CA GLN A 100 13.56 -32.85 -0.17
C GLN A 100 13.69 -31.90 -1.39
N TYR A 101 12.83 -30.89 -1.48
CA TYR A 101 12.89 -29.88 -2.53
C TYR A 101 13.39 -28.55 -1.96
N THR A 102 14.42 -27.97 -2.59
CA THR A 102 14.91 -26.62 -2.26
C THR A 102 14.43 -25.62 -3.30
N LEU A 103 13.54 -24.70 -2.93
CA LEU A 103 13.19 -23.59 -3.82
C LEU A 103 14.33 -22.56 -3.84
N SER A 104 14.47 -21.86 -4.96
CA SER A 104 15.36 -20.70 -5.05
C SER A 104 14.92 -19.60 -4.07
N GLN A 105 15.88 -18.86 -3.52
CA GLN A 105 15.64 -17.81 -2.52
C GLN A 105 14.63 -16.73 -2.96
N PRO A 106 14.64 -16.25 -4.22
CA PRO A 106 13.63 -15.31 -4.71
C PRO A 106 12.23 -15.92 -4.77
N THR A 107 12.12 -17.18 -5.21
CA THR A 107 10.84 -17.89 -5.30
C THR A 107 10.23 -18.12 -3.92
N HIS A 108 11.06 -18.53 -2.96
CA HIS A 108 10.65 -18.68 -1.58
C HIS A 108 10.13 -17.36 -0.99
N SER A 109 10.92 -16.29 -1.13
CA SER A 109 10.54 -14.94 -0.66
C SER A 109 9.27 -14.42 -1.33
N LEU A 110 9.07 -14.69 -2.62
CA LEU A 110 7.88 -14.29 -3.37
C LEU A 110 6.63 -15.02 -2.87
N LEU A 111 6.70 -16.33 -2.62
CA LEU A 111 5.57 -17.13 -2.14
C LEU A 111 5.16 -16.73 -0.71
N VAL A 112 6.12 -16.69 0.20
CA VAL A 112 5.87 -16.29 1.60
C VAL A 112 5.39 -14.84 1.66
N GLY A 113 6.05 -13.94 0.93
CA GLY A 113 5.70 -12.52 0.88
C GLY A 113 4.30 -12.27 0.30
N SER A 114 3.97 -12.91 -0.82
CA SER A 114 2.65 -12.77 -1.45
C SER A 114 1.54 -13.38 -0.59
N GLY A 115 1.76 -14.57 -0.03
CA GLY A 115 0.81 -15.22 0.89
C GLY A 115 0.56 -14.37 2.14
N THR A 116 1.64 -13.84 2.73
CA THR A 116 1.56 -12.93 3.88
C THR A 116 0.77 -11.68 3.54
N GLY A 117 1.07 -11.04 2.40
CA GLY A 117 0.36 -9.84 1.95
C GLY A 117 -1.14 -10.09 1.72
N LEU A 118 -1.51 -11.25 1.18
CA LEU A 118 -2.92 -11.64 1.00
C LEU A 118 -3.65 -11.83 2.34
N ILE A 119 -3.06 -12.56 3.28
CA ILE A 119 -3.66 -12.79 4.61
C ILE A 119 -3.82 -11.47 5.35
N SER A 120 -2.76 -10.65 5.41
CA SER A 120 -2.81 -9.34 6.05
C SER A 120 -3.83 -8.41 5.39
N THR A 121 -3.95 -8.45 4.07
CA THR A 121 -4.97 -7.67 3.35
C THR A 121 -6.38 -8.13 3.69
N LEU A 122 -6.63 -9.44 3.83
CA LEU A 122 -7.93 -9.98 4.22
C LEU A 122 -8.34 -9.55 5.63
N VAL A 123 -7.42 -9.66 6.59
CA VAL A 123 -7.66 -9.29 7.99
C VAL A 123 -7.97 -7.79 8.12
N THR A 124 -7.24 -6.96 7.38
CA THR A 124 -7.35 -5.50 7.47
C THR A 124 -8.36 -4.88 6.51
N TYR A 125 -8.98 -5.69 5.65
CA TYR A 125 -9.88 -5.20 4.60
C TYR A 125 -11.03 -4.32 5.10
N PRO A 126 -11.72 -4.63 6.22
CA PRO A 126 -12.81 -3.78 6.71
C PRO A 126 -12.35 -2.35 7.04
N PHE A 127 -11.15 -2.17 7.56
CA PHE A 127 -10.59 -0.85 7.87
C PHE A 127 -10.19 -0.08 6.61
N ASP A 128 -9.70 -0.76 5.57
CA ASP A 128 -9.40 -0.14 4.28
C ASP A 128 -10.68 0.39 3.61
N LEU A 129 -11.78 -0.37 3.71
CA LEU A 129 -13.08 0.06 3.23
C LEU A 129 -13.57 1.30 4.00
N LEU A 130 -13.54 1.26 5.33
CA LEU A 130 -13.98 2.37 6.19
C LEU A 130 -13.18 3.64 5.91
N ARG A 131 -11.85 3.52 5.82
CA ARG A 131 -10.96 4.62 5.44
C ARG A 131 -11.38 5.24 4.11
N THR A 132 -11.63 4.41 3.10
CA THR A 132 -11.98 4.87 1.76
C THR A 132 -13.33 5.56 1.72
N ARG A 133 -14.36 5.01 2.39
CA ARG A 133 -15.70 5.63 2.46
C ARG A 133 -15.69 6.94 3.23
N LEU A 134 -14.96 7.03 4.35
CA LEU A 134 -14.82 8.27 5.11
C LEU A 134 -14.05 9.34 4.34
N ALA A 135 -12.97 8.97 3.66
CA ALA A 135 -12.19 9.88 2.81
C ALA A 135 -12.99 10.38 1.60
N ALA A 136 -13.91 9.56 1.07
CA ALA A 136 -14.82 9.91 -0.02
C ALA A 136 -15.96 10.87 0.40
N HIS A 137 -16.23 11.03 1.69
CA HIS A 137 -17.37 11.80 2.15
C HIS A 137 -17.12 13.32 2.04
N GLU A 138 -17.80 13.97 1.09
CA GLU A 138 -17.63 15.39 0.73
C GLU A 138 -18.30 16.38 1.70
N SER A 139 -18.99 15.93 2.75
CA SER A 139 -19.68 16.82 3.71
C SER A 139 -18.74 17.47 4.72
N ARG A 140 -19.04 18.68 5.20
CA ARG A 140 -18.33 19.30 6.35
C ARG A 140 -18.48 18.49 7.64
N VAL A 141 -19.57 17.73 7.78
CA VAL A 141 -19.81 16.90 8.96
C VAL A 141 -18.87 15.70 8.92
N LEU A 142 -18.03 15.55 9.94
CA LEU A 142 -17.16 14.40 10.10
C LEU A 142 -18.02 13.21 10.54
N LEU A 143 -18.23 12.25 9.64
CA LEU A 143 -18.89 11.00 9.99
C LEU A 143 -18.03 10.21 10.97
N SER A 144 -18.68 9.67 12.00
CA SER A 144 -18.02 8.74 12.91
C SER A 144 -17.77 7.40 12.20
N MET A 145 -16.63 6.76 12.51
CA MET A 145 -16.33 5.40 12.04
C MET A 145 -17.45 4.43 12.45
N SER A 146 -17.99 4.59 13.66
CA SER A 146 -19.05 3.75 14.21
C SER A 146 -20.36 3.89 13.42
N GLU A 147 -20.71 5.10 13.03
CA GLU A 147 -21.89 5.40 12.21
C GLU A 147 -21.74 4.80 10.80
N THR A 148 -20.56 4.93 10.21
CA THR A 148 -20.27 4.31 8.90
C THR A 148 -20.36 2.79 8.99
N CYS A 149 -19.86 2.17 10.06
CA CYS A 149 -20.01 0.72 10.28
C CYS A 149 -21.47 0.30 10.39
N LYS A 150 -22.27 1.02 11.17
CA LYS A 150 -23.71 0.75 11.32
C LYS A 150 -24.44 0.88 9.98
N ASN A 151 -24.14 1.92 9.21
CA ASN A 151 -24.75 2.15 7.90
C ASN A 151 -24.39 1.05 6.90
N ILE A 152 -23.13 0.58 6.88
CA ILE A 152 -22.70 -0.56 6.04
C ILE A 152 -23.45 -1.83 6.44
N TYR A 153 -23.48 -2.13 7.74
CA TYR A 153 -24.13 -3.34 8.23
C TYR A 153 -25.64 -3.33 7.97
N ALA A 154 -26.30 -2.18 8.10
CA ALA A 154 -27.73 -2.04 7.83
C ALA A 154 -28.09 -2.13 6.33
N SER A 155 -27.21 -1.70 5.42
CA SER A 155 -27.48 -1.68 3.98
C SER A 155 -27.06 -2.96 3.26
N ASP A 156 -25.84 -3.42 3.49
CA ASP A 156 -25.19 -4.51 2.72
C ASP A 156 -24.82 -5.73 3.60
N GLY A 157 -25.09 -5.65 4.91
CA GLY A 157 -24.71 -6.68 5.89
C GLY A 157 -23.19 -6.87 5.99
N THR A 158 -22.77 -8.07 6.39
CA THR A 158 -21.34 -8.42 6.54
C THR A 158 -20.59 -8.46 5.20
N ARG A 159 -21.29 -8.77 4.11
CA ARG A 159 -20.70 -8.79 2.75
C ARG A 159 -20.32 -7.39 2.27
N GLY A 160 -21.01 -6.35 2.74
CA GLY A 160 -20.69 -4.95 2.48
C GLY A 160 -19.25 -4.58 2.84
N PHE A 161 -18.71 -5.18 3.90
CA PHE A 161 -17.33 -4.94 4.34
C PHE A 161 -16.27 -5.46 3.38
N PHE A 162 -16.62 -6.39 2.48
CA PHE A 162 -15.69 -7.06 1.55
C PHE A 162 -15.89 -6.65 0.07
N VAL A 163 -16.64 -5.57 -0.18
CA VAL A 163 -16.84 -5.03 -1.54
C VAL A 163 -15.52 -4.51 -2.08
N GLY A 164 -15.12 -4.98 -3.26
CA GLY A 164 -13.83 -4.64 -3.90
C GLY A 164 -12.67 -5.58 -3.55
N LEU A 165 -12.91 -6.66 -2.79
CA LEU A 165 -11.86 -7.59 -2.37
C LEU A 165 -11.19 -8.32 -3.55
N ARG A 166 -11.93 -8.64 -4.62
CA ARG A 166 -11.34 -9.34 -5.79
C ARG A 166 -10.23 -8.54 -6.49
N PRO A 167 -10.48 -7.29 -6.96
CA PRO A 167 -9.43 -6.48 -7.57
C PRO A 167 -8.32 -6.12 -6.57
N THR A 168 -8.64 -6.08 -5.27
CA THR A 168 -7.65 -5.92 -4.21
C THR A 168 -6.62 -7.04 -4.19
N LEU A 169 -7.08 -8.29 -4.07
CA LEU A 169 -6.18 -9.45 -3.97
C LEU A 169 -5.36 -9.61 -5.25
N LEU A 170 -5.99 -9.35 -6.41
CA LEU A 170 -5.29 -9.34 -7.69
C LEU A 170 -4.20 -8.25 -7.74
N SER A 171 -4.51 -7.02 -7.27
CA SER A 171 -3.53 -5.94 -7.21
C SER A 171 -2.36 -6.30 -6.29
N VAL A 172 -2.61 -6.91 -5.13
CA VAL A 172 -1.55 -7.35 -4.20
C VAL A 172 -0.62 -8.38 -4.85
N VAL A 173 -1.16 -9.44 -5.45
CA VAL A 173 -0.36 -10.49 -6.10
C VAL A 173 0.41 -9.93 -7.30
N ALA A 174 -0.25 -9.15 -8.16
CA ALA A 174 0.37 -8.53 -9.31
C ALA A 174 1.49 -7.56 -8.90
N ASN A 175 1.25 -6.74 -7.88
CA ASN A 175 2.22 -5.77 -7.39
C ASN A 175 3.48 -6.48 -6.86
N SER A 176 3.32 -7.54 -6.07
CA SER A 176 4.46 -8.33 -5.57
C SER A 176 5.25 -8.94 -6.72
N GLY A 177 4.60 -9.62 -7.67
CA GLY A 177 5.28 -10.24 -8.81
C GLY A 177 6.03 -9.23 -9.68
N LEU A 178 5.37 -8.11 -10.04
CA LEU A 178 5.96 -7.05 -10.85
C LEU A 178 7.08 -6.32 -10.13
N PHE A 179 6.98 -6.15 -8.81
CA PHE A 179 8.05 -5.56 -8.01
C PHE A 179 9.31 -6.42 -8.08
N PHE A 180 9.21 -7.73 -7.81
CA PHE A 180 10.36 -8.62 -7.85
C PHE A 180 10.96 -8.72 -9.26
N TRP A 181 10.12 -8.84 -10.29
CA TRP A 181 10.57 -8.87 -11.69
C TRP A 181 11.28 -7.57 -12.11
N SER A 182 10.69 -6.42 -11.77
CA SER A 182 11.31 -5.14 -12.10
C SER A 182 12.57 -4.87 -11.27
N TYR A 183 12.62 -5.37 -10.03
CA TYR A 183 13.80 -5.27 -9.16
C TYR A 183 14.95 -6.12 -9.69
N SER A 184 14.70 -7.36 -10.12
CA SER A 184 15.74 -8.21 -10.71
C SER A 184 16.31 -7.59 -11.98
N LEU A 185 15.46 -7.07 -12.87
CA LEU A 185 15.92 -6.37 -14.08
C LEU A 185 16.73 -5.11 -13.76
N ALA A 186 16.28 -4.30 -12.80
CA ALA A 186 17.01 -3.11 -12.37
C ALA A 186 18.37 -3.49 -11.78
N ARG A 187 18.43 -4.59 -11.01
CA ARG A 187 19.67 -5.07 -10.40
C ARG A 187 20.64 -5.60 -11.44
N GLU A 188 20.18 -6.42 -12.38
CA GLU A 188 20.99 -6.92 -13.50
C GLU A 188 21.60 -5.77 -14.32
N ALA A 189 20.81 -4.73 -14.61
CA ALA A 189 21.30 -3.56 -15.32
C ALA A 189 22.38 -2.81 -14.53
N VAL A 190 22.20 -2.65 -13.21
CA VAL A 190 23.21 -1.99 -12.36
C VAL A 190 24.47 -2.85 -12.21
N ASP A 191 24.34 -4.16 -12.10
CA ASP A 191 25.48 -5.08 -12.00
C ASP A 191 26.33 -5.02 -13.29
N GLN A 192 25.71 -4.97 -14.47
CA GLN A 192 26.42 -4.72 -15.75
C GLN A 192 27.15 -3.37 -15.78
N ILE A 193 26.56 -2.32 -15.21
CA ILE A 193 27.19 -1.00 -15.14
C ILE A 193 28.36 -1.01 -14.14
N ASN A 194 28.23 -1.74 -13.04
CA ASN A 194 29.28 -1.89 -12.03
C ASN A 194 30.48 -2.70 -12.54
N GLU A 195 30.28 -3.65 -13.46
CA GLU A 195 31.37 -4.35 -14.15
C GLU A 195 32.21 -3.40 -15.02
N ILE A 196 31.59 -2.35 -15.58
CA ILE A 196 32.26 -1.32 -16.40
C ILE A 196 32.87 -0.20 -15.54
N SER A 197 32.32 0.07 -14.36
CA SER A 197 32.81 1.10 -13.42
C SER A 197 32.49 0.74 -11.96
N PRO A 198 33.38 -0.02 -11.27
CA PRO A 198 33.10 -0.53 -9.94
C PRO A 198 32.98 0.59 -8.90
N GLY A 199 31.89 0.56 -8.12
CA GLY A 199 31.72 1.33 -6.89
C GLY A 199 31.20 2.77 -7.03
N LYS A 200 30.73 3.18 -8.21
CA LYS A 200 30.37 4.59 -8.46
C LYS A 200 28.94 4.97 -8.05
N ILE A 201 28.02 4.02 -7.94
CA ILE A 201 26.61 4.32 -7.65
C ILE A 201 26.33 4.16 -6.15
N TRP A 202 26.20 5.27 -5.44
CA TRP A 202 25.70 5.28 -4.07
C TRP A 202 24.18 5.09 -4.07
N GLY A 203 23.64 4.27 -3.17
CA GLY A 203 22.19 4.08 -3.03
C GLY A 203 21.53 3.19 -4.10
N VAL A 204 22.28 2.28 -4.74
CA VAL A 204 21.76 1.33 -5.75
C VAL A 204 20.47 0.63 -5.31
N GLU A 205 20.43 0.14 -4.06
CA GLU A 205 19.27 -0.58 -3.54
C GLU A 205 18.01 0.29 -3.49
N ALA A 206 18.16 1.57 -3.11
CA ALA A 206 17.07 2.52 -3.05
C ALA A 206 16.57 2.90 -4.45
N ILE A 207 17.49 3.10 -5.41
CA ILE A 207 17.14 3.42 -6.81
C ILE A 207 16.44 2.23 -7.46
N CYS A 208 16.98 1.02 -7.32
CA CYS A 208 16.35 -0.20 -7.85
C CYS A 208 14.98 -0.44 -7.20
N GLY A 209 14.87 -0.25 -5.88
CA GLY A 209 13.61 -0.36 -5.15
C GLY A 209 12.58 0.66 -5.61
N PHE A 210 13.00 1.91 -5.84
CA PHE A 210 12.11 2.97 -6.33
C PHE A 210 11.64 2.71 -7.77
N LEU A 211 12.55 2.31 -8.67
CA LEU A 211 12.21 1.97 -10.05
C LEU A 211 11.28 0.76 -10.12
N ALA A 212 11.58 -0.28 -9.33
CA ALA A 212 10.75 -1.47 -9.22
C ALA A 212 9.36 -1.15 -8.67
N GLY A 213 9.30 -0.38 -7.58
CA GLY A 213 8.05 0.06 -6.97
C GLY A 213 7.23 0.95 -7.91
N SER A 214 7.87 1.88 -8.62
CA SER A 214 7.20 2.77 -9.56
C SER A 214 6.67 2.02 -10.77
N THR A 215 7.43 1.05 -11.30
CA THR A 215 7.02 0.22 -12.45
C THR A 215 5.88 -0.71 -12.08
N ALA A 216 6.00 -1.43 -10.96
CA ALA A 216 4.93 -2.27 -10.44
C ALA A 216 3.65 -1.45 -10.25
N LYS A 217 3.77 -0.27 -9.63
CA LYS A 217 2.64 0.62 -9.38
C LYS A 217 2.06 1.20 -10.66
N ALA A 218 2.86 1.52 -11.66
CA ALA A 218 2.35 2.01 -12.96
C ALA A 218 1.46 0.98 -13.65
N ILE A 219 1.78 -0.31 -13.51
CA ILE A 219 1.01 -1.40 -14.10
C ILE A 219 -0.22 -1.74 -13.25
N THR A 220 -0.11 -1.73 -11.92
CA THR A 220 -1.22 -2.09 -11.01
C THR A 220 -2.15 -0.93 -10.67
N PHE A 221 -1.77 0.33 -10.98
CA PHE A 221 -2.57 1.52 -10.63
C PHE A 221 -4.03 1.46 -11.11
N PRO A 222 -4.35 0.94 -12.32
CA PRO A 222 -5.73 0.82 -12.74
C PRO A 222 -6.57 -0.08 -11.82
N LEU A 223 -5.98 -1.17 -11.32
CA LEU A 223 -6.64 -2.07 -10.36
C LEU A 223 -6.89 -1.38 -9.03
N ASP A 224 -5.94 -0.56 -8.57
CA ASP A 224 -6.10 0.25 -7.35
C ASP A 224 -7.27 1.24 -7.50
N THR A 225 -7.36 1.93 -8.63
CA THR A 225 -8.46 2.87 -8.90
C THR A 225 -9.80 2.15 -8.99
N ILE A 226 -9.86 0.99 -9.67
CA ILE A 226 -11.06 0.14 -9.74
C ILE A 226 -11.50 -0.29 -8.34
N ARG A 227 -10.57 -0.78 -7.52
CA ARG A 227 -10.82 -1.15 -6.12
C ARG A 227 -11.46 0.02 -5.36
N LYS A 228 -10.84 1.22 -5.40
CA LYS A 228 -11.33 2.37 -4.63
C LYS A 228 -12.71 2.83 -5.08
N ARG A 229 -13.02 2.78 -6.37
CA ARG A 229 -14.36 3.08 -6.89
C ARG A 229 -15.41 2.06 -6.41
N LEU A 230 -15.10 0.76 -6.46
CA LEU A 230 -16.00 -0.28 -5.93
C LEU A 230 -16.21 -0.17 -4.42
N GLN A 231 -15.19 0.26 -3.66
CA GLN A 231 -15.30 0.44 -2.21
C GLN A 231 -16.29 1.56 -1.81
N VAL A 232 -16.48 2.56 -2.68
CA VAL A 232 -17.43 3.67 -2.48
C VAL A 232 -18.79 3.34 -3.09
N THR A 233 -18.82 2.81 -4.31
CA THR A 233 -20.06 2.43 -5.00
C THR A 233 -20.49 1.03 -4.55
N SER A 234 -21.43 0.97 -3.61
CA SER A 234 -22.00 -0.30 -3.13
C SER A 234 -23.16 -0.77 -4.01
N GLY A 235 -23.29 -2.08 -4.21
CA GLY A 235 -24.45 -2.70 -4.88
C GLY A 235 -24.16 -3.38 -6.23
N SER A 236 -25.15 -4.15 -6.72
CA SER A 236 -25.07 -5.00 -7.93
C SER A 236 -24.80 -4.26 -9.26
N HIS A 237 -24.85 -2.92 -9.24
CA HIS A 237 -24.60 -2.07 -10.41
C HIS A 237 -23.20 -1.46 -10.42
N ALA A 238 -22.40 -1.59 -9.35
CA ALA A 238 -21.08 -0.96 -9.26
C ALA A 238 -20.14 -1.37 -10.39
N PHE A 239 -20.13 -2.65 -10.76
CA PHE A 239 -19.32 -3.14 -11.87
C PHE A 239 -19.82 -2.61 -13.23
N ARG A 240 -21.14 -2.52 -13.43
CA ARG A 240 -21.72 -1.94 -14.65
C ARG A 240 -21.34 -0.46 -14.78
N MET A 241 -21.48 0.31 -13.70
CA MET A 241 -21.04 1.70 -13.67
C MET A 241 -19.56 1.83 -14.04
N LEU A 242 -18.68 0.96 -13.53
CA LEU A 242 -17.27 0.99 -13.91
C LEU A 242 -17.04 0.73 -15.41
N VAL A 243 -17.75 -0.23 -16.00
CA VAL A 243 -17.66 -0.53 -17.43
C VAL A 243 -18.17 0.66 -18.26
N ASP A 244 -19.28 1.26 -17.84
CA ASP A 244 -19.83 2.45 -18.51
C ASP A 244 -18.86 3.64 -18.41
N HIS A 245 -18.23 3.86 -17.25
CA HIS A 245 -17.22 4.90 -17.08
C HIS A 245 -15.97 4.64 -17.94
N TRP A 246 -15.56 3.37 -18.10
CA TRP A 246 -14.45 3.03 -19.01
C TRP A 246 -14.83 3.36 -20.46
N ARG A 247 -16.05 3.05 -20.89
CA ARG A 247 -16.53 3.36 -22.24
C ARG A 247 -16.64 4.87 -22.49
N LEU A 248 -17.03 5.64 -21.49
CA LEU A 248 -17.26 7.09 -21.60
C LEU A 248 -15.97 7.93 -21.50
N TYR A 249 -15.10 7.63 -20.53
CA TYR A 249 -13.92 8.45 -20.23
C TYR A 249 -12.58 7.82 -20.63
N GLY A 250 -12.62 6.60 -21.18
CA GLY A 250 -11.43 5.87 -21.63
C GLY A 250 -10.57 5.31 -20.49
N PHE A 251 -9.59 4.49 -20.88
CA PHE A 251 -8.71 3.78 -19.93
C PHE A 251 -7.77 4.72 -19.16
N ALA A 252 -7.36 5.85 -19.76
CA ALA A 252 -6.50 6.86 -19.13
C ALA A 252 -7.10 7.43 -17.82
N ASN A 253 -8.42 7.39 -17.68
CA ASN A 253 -9.11 7.84 -16.48
C ASN A 253 -8.73 7.04 -15.22
N PHE A 254 -8.34 5.77 -15.37
CA PHE A 254 -7.91 4.93 -14.25
C PHE A 254 -6.53 5.35 -13.67
N TYR A 255 -5.75 6.13 -14.42
CA TYR A 255 -4.45 6.67 -13.98
C TYR A 255 -4.57 7.98 -13.19
N ARG A 256 -5.78 8.52 -13.00
CA ARG A 256 -5.98 9.70 -12.18
C ARG A 256 -5.52 9.44 -10.74
N GLY A 257 -4.51 10.19 -10.31
CA GLY A 257 -3.94 10.13 -8.96
C GLY A 257 -2.59 9.42 -8.91
N PHE A 258 -2.11 8.92 -10.05
CA PHE A 258 -0.80 8.27 -10.15
C PHE A 258 0.33 9.23 -9.74
N GLY A 259 0.30 10.48 -10.24
CA GLY A 259 1.27 11.51 -9.87
C GLY A 259 1.29 11.81 -8.37
N VAL A 260 0.11 11.96 -7.74
CA VAL A 260 -0.01 12.12 -6.28
C VAL A 260 0.57 10.91 -5.56
N SER A 261 0.35 9.70 -6.09
CA SER A 261 0.90 8.48 -5.51
C SER A 261 2.42 8.38 -5.62
N LEU A 262 3.05 8.92 -6.67
CA LEU A 262 4.50 8.99 -6.81
C LEU A 262 5.09 10.02 -5.85
N ILE A 263 4.53 11.24 -5.84
CA ILE A 263 4.93 12.32 -4.93
C ILE A 263 4.85 11.88 -3.48
N LYS A 264 3.80 11.13 -3.09
CA LYS A 264 3.67 10.57 -1.75
C LYS A 264 4.82 9.65 -1.35
N THR A 265 5.35 8.89 -2.30
CA THR A 265 6.29 7.80 -1.99
C THR A 265 7.59 8.35 -1.39
N ALA A 266 8.12 9.45 -1.89
CA ALA A 266 9.39 10.01 -1.41
C ALA A 266 9.33 10.53 0.05
N PRO A 267 8.37 11.40 0.47
CA PRO A 267 8.26 11.83 1.86
C PRO A 267 7.95 10.68 2.82
N THR A 268 7.09 9.75 2.39
CA THR A 268 6.72 8.60 3.23
C THR A 268 7.94 7.74 3.53
N SER A 269 8.73 7.40 2.51
CA SER A 269 9.98 6.64 2.69
C SER A 269 11.01 7.41 3.54
N ALA A 270 11.14 8.72 3.36
CA ALA A 270 12.07 9.54 4.14
C ALA A 270 11.70 9.56 5.63
N VAL A 271 10.41 9.73 5.94
CA VAL A 271 9.91 9.72 7.33
C VAL A 271 10.08 8.33 7.95
N SER A 272 9.76 7.27 7.21
CA SER A 272 9.93 5.90 7.68
C SER A 272 11.38 5.60 8.06
N MET A 273 12.33 6.02 7.21
CA MET A 273 13.76 5.87 7.47
C MET A 273 14.21 6.68 8.70
N ALA A 274 13.78 7.93 8.83
CA ALA A 274 14.11 8.77 9.97
C ALA A 274 13.59 8.17 11.30
N ILE A 275 12.35 7.64 11.30
CA ILE A 275 11.77 6.99 12.48
C ILE A 275 12.54 5.70 12.82
N TYR A 276 12.93 4.92 11.81
CA TYR A 276 13.73 3.72 12.01
C TYR A 276 15.09 4.04 12.64
N GLU A 277 15.82 5.03 12.10
CA GLU A 277 17.11 5.46 12.64
C GLU A 277 16.97 5.96 14.08
N TYR A 278 15.97 6.81 14.34
CA TYR A 278 15.68 7.29 15.69
C TYR A 278 15.43 6.13 16.66
N THR A 279 14.54 5.20 16.30
CA THR A 279 14.20 4.04 17.14
C THR A 279 15.43 3.18 17.44
N LEU A 280 16.26 2.93 16.42
CA LEU A 280 17.48 2.14 16.57
C LEU A 280 18.50 2.83 17.50
N THR A 281 18.68 4.15 17.36
CA THR A 281 19.58 4.91 18.25
C THR A 281 19.11 4.91 19.69
N THR A 282 17.81 5.07 19.93
CA THR A 282 17.24 5.01 21.29
C THR A 282 17.37 3.63 21.89
N MET A 283 17.11 2.56 21.13
CA MET A 283 17.29 1.19 21.61
C MET A 283 18.75 0.89 21.97
N ARG A 284 19.71 1.35 21.16
CA ARG A 284 21.14 1.21 21.46
C ARG A 284 21.53 1.97 22.72
N ALA A 285 21.08 3.21 22.86
CA ALA A 285 21.33 4.01 24.06
C ALA A 285 20.76 3.32 25.31
N LEU A 286 19.55 2.76 25.23
CA LEU A 286 18.96 1.99 26.33
C LEU A 286 19.74 0.71 26.63
N SER A 287 20.20 -0.03 25.62
CA SER A 287 21.00 -1.26 25.82
C SER A 287 22.40 -0.99 26.40
N GLU A 288 22.93 0.22 26.27
CA GLU A 288 24.18 0.62 26.91
C GLU A 288 23.98 1.10 28.36
N THR A 289 22.74 1.36 28.77
CA THR A 289 22.38 1.86 30.10
C THR A 289 22.01 0.74 31.08
N PHE A 290 21.80 -0.50 30.59
CA PHE A 290 21.45 -1.70 31.37
C PHE A 290 22.43 -2.84 31.10
#